data_AF-A0A2C6MJD0-F1
#
_entry.id   AF-A0A2C6MJD0-F1
#
_cell.length_a   1.000
_cell.length_b   1.000
_cell.length_c   1.000
_cell.angle_alpha   90.00
_cell.angle_beta   90.00
_cell.angle_gamma   90.00
#
_symmetry.space_group_name_H-M   'P 1'
#
loop_
_entity.id
_entity.type
_entity.pdbx_description
1 polymer ?
#
loop_
_entity_poly.entity_id
_entity_poly.type
_entity_poly.pdbx_seq_one_letter_code
_entity_poly.pdbx_strand_id
1 'polypeptide(L)'
;MAEKIPIDLTILSGDKAMVGTGPSKGKPVNSDLVVAGTDPVSTDVVGARLLGFMPQAVQYLYELALGGVGEGDLKKVELKGIPLNEAEEAFGLAAYGYPVVVDQGRLKPLQLK
;
A
#
# COMPACT_ATOMS: atom_id res chain seq x y z
N MET A 1 12.56 8.03 -11.64
CA MET A 1 11.53 9.08 -11.87
C MET A 1 11.35 9.89 -10.61
N ALA A 2 10.91 9.29 -9.50
CA ALA A 2 10.71 9.95 -8.21
C ALA A 2 11.95 10.73 -7.70
N GLU A 3 13.16 10.21 -7.91
CA GLU A 3 14.42 10.91 -7.54
C GLU A 3 14.71 12.18 -8.36
N LYS A 4 14.13 12.29 -9.56
CA LYS A 4 14.44 13.36 -10.53
C LYS A 4 13.28 14.33 -10.72
N ILE A 5 12.05 13.85 -10.53
CA ILE A 5 10.82 14.61 -10.68
C ILE A 5 10.02 14.37 -9.40
N PRO A 6 9.88 15.40 -8.54
CA PRO A 6 9.11 15.27 -7.32
C PRO A 6 7.65 15.02 -7.64
N ILE A 7 6.99 14.22 -6.81
CA ILE A 7 5.57 13.92 -6.90
C ILE A 7 4.92 14.55 -5.67
N ASP A 8 4.16 15.62 -5.87
CA ASP A 8 3.51 16.35 -4.77
C ASP A 8 2.24 15.67 -4.27
N LEU A 9 1.59 14.89 -5.13
CA LEU A 9 0.32 14.20 -4.84
C LEU A 9 0.24 12.87 -5.57
N THR A 10 0.01 11.80 -4.82
CA THR A 10 -0.29 10.46 -5.32
C THR A 10 -1.72 10.08 -4.96
N ILE A 11 -2.43 9.47 -5.90
CA ILE A 11 -3.78 8.95 -5.70
C ILE A 11 -3.84 7.52 -6.26
N LEU A 12 -4.25 6.57 -5.44
CA LEU A 12 -4.53 5.20 -5.82
C LEU A 12 -6.04 4.97 -5.81
N SER A 13 -6.57 4.50 -6.94
CA SER A 13 -7.97 4.07 -7.05
C SER A 13 -8.08 2.57 -6.78
N GLY A 14 -8.99 2.20 -5.88
CA GLY A 14 -9.43 0.83 -5.66
C GLY A 14 -10.47 0.34 -6.67
N ASP A 15 -10.89 1.16 -7.64
CA ASP A 15 -11.80 0.73 -8.71
C ASP A 15 -11.08 -0.24 -9.65
N LYS A 16 -11.60 -1.48 -9.71
CA LYS A 16 -11.04 -2.59 -10.49
C LYS A 16 -9.55 -2.81 -10.22
N ALA A 17 -9.14 -2.73 -8.95
CA ALA A 17 -7.82 -3.17 -8.53
C ALA A 17 -7.60 -4.63 -8.93
N MET A 18 -6.43 -4.93 -9.51
CA MET A 18 -6.15 -6.24 -10.11
C MET A 18 -5.37 -7.11 -9.14
N VAL A 19 -6.01 -8.16 -8.63
CA VAL A 19 -5.46 -9.07 -7.61
C VAL A 19 -5.00 -10.39 -8.23
N GLY A 20 -3.94 -11.02 -7.68
CA GLY A 20 -3.39 -12.28 -8.16
C GLY A 20 -2.46 -12.08 -9.36
N THR A 21 -2.78 -12.66 -10.51
CA THR A 21 -1.97 -12.58 -11.74
C THR A 21 -2.13 -11.24 -12.49
N GLY A 22 -2.32 -10.14 -11.76
CA GLY A 22 -2.33 -8.79 -12.30
C GLY A 22 -0.98 -8.41 -12.93
N PRO A 23 -0.90 -7.24 -13.61
CA PRO A 23 -1.98 -6.27 -13.81
C PRO A 23 -3.00 -6.70 -14.88
N SER A 24 -2.61 -7.51 -15.87
CA SER A 24 -3.49 -7.83 -17.01
C SER A 24 -4.37 -9.06 -16.82
N LYS A 25 -3.92 -10.07 -16.05
CA LYS A 25 -4.62 -11.35 -15.90
C LYS A 25 -5.13 -11.57 -14.47
N GLY A 26 -5.25 -10.49 -13.69
CA GLY A 26 -5.73 -10.56 -12.31
C GLY A 26 -7.25 -10.68 -12.22
N LYS A 27 -7.75 -10.96 -11.02
CA LYS A 27 -9.16 -10.77 -10.67
C LYS A 27 -9.40 -9.27 -10.44
N PRO A 28 -10.33 -8.63 -11.15
CA PRO A 28 -10.74 -7.27 -10.83
C PRO A 28 -11.50 -7.26 -9.50
N VAL A 29 -11.12 -6.35 -8.61
CA VAL A 29 -11.73 -6.14 -7.30
C VAL A 29 -12.14 -4.68 -7.22
N ASN A 30 -13.41 -4.41 -6.92
CA ASN A 30 -13.84 -3.07 -6.56
C ASN A 30 -13.92 -3.01 -5.03
N SER A 31 -13.05 -2.20 -4.42
CA SER A 31 -12.96 -2.07 -2.97
C SER A 31 -13.60 -0.80 -2.42
N ASP A 32 -14.05 0.12 -3.29
CA ASP A 32 -14.51 1.48 -2.91
C ASP A 32 -13.51 2.26 -2.03
N LEU A 33 -12.23 1.87 -2.07
CA LEU A 33 -11.14 2.54 -1.36
C LEU A 33 -10.40 3.48 -2.30
N VAL A 34 -10.02 4.64 -1.77
CA VAL A 34 -9.07 5.56 -2.40
C VAL A 34 -7.99 5.87 -1.40
N VAL A 35 -6.74 5.79 -1.83
CA VAL A 35 -5.58 6.21 -1.02
C VAL A 35 -5.02 7.46 -1.66
N ALA A 36 -4.81 8.51 -0.87
CA ALA A 36 -4.17 9.74 -1.36
C ALA A 36 -3.15 10.23 -0.35
N GLY A 37 -2.04 10.77 -0.85
CA GLY A 37 -0.95 11.26 0.00
C GLY A 37 0.02 12.13 -0.74
N THR A 38 0.84 12.84 0.04
CA THR A 38 1.89 13.74 -0.46
C THR A 38 3.29 13.12 -0.41
N ASP A 39 3.40 11.90 0.11
CA ASP A 39 4.58 11.04 -0.04
C ASP A 39 4.20 9.89 -0.98
N PRO A 40 4.80 9.81 -2.19
CA PRO A 40 4.46 8.77 -3.15
C PRO A 40 4.84 7.37 -2.67
N VAL A 41 5.95 7.23 -1.92
CA VAL A 41 6.42 5.94 -1.41
C VAL A 41 5.46 5.46 -0.32
N SER A 42 5.12 6.31 0.65
CA SER A 42 4.16 5.94 1.70
C SER A 42 2.78 5.59 1.15
N THR A 43 2.34 6.30 0.11
CA THR A 43 1.04 6.05 -0.54
C THR A 43 1.02 4.67 -1.20
N ASP A 44 2.06 4.32 -1.96
CA ASP A 44 2.17 3.01 -2.58
C ASP A 44 2.44 1.89 -1.56
N VAL A 45 3.09 2.19 -0.43
CA VAL A 45 3.20 1.26 0.70
C VAL A 45 1.82 0.90 1.21
N VAL A 46 0.91 1.87 1.40
CA VAL A 46 -0.49 1.57 1.77
C VAL A 46 -1.16 0.70 0.70
N GLY A 47 -0.95 0.98 -0.59
CA GLY A 47 -1.44 0.13 -1.69
C GLY A 47 -0.92 -1.32 -1.61
N ALA A 48 0.38 -1.50 -1.35
CA ALA A 48 0.99 -2.81 -1.18
C ALA A 48 0.41 -3.55 0.03
N ARG A 49 0.14 -2.82 1.12
CA ARG A 49 -0.50 -3.34 2.34
C ARG A 49 -1.91 -3.86 2.06
N LEU A 50 -2.73 -3.13 1.30
CA LEU A 50 -4.06 -3.60 0.87
C LEU A 50 -3.98 -4.90 0.07
N LEU A 51 -2.93 -5.07 -0.75
CA LEU A 51 -2.69 -6.31 -1.51
C LEU A 51 -2.10 -7.45 -0.66
N GLY A 52 -1.87 -7.24 0.64
CA GLY A 52 -1.32 -8.24 1.55
C GLY A 52 0.21 -8.30 1.58
N PHE A 53 0.90 -7.31 1.02
CA PHE A 53 2.36 -7.25 0.99
C PHE A 53 2.91 -6.30 2.03
N MET A 54 4.03 -6.70 2.62
CA MET A 54 4.91 -5.73 3.26
C MET A 54 5.72 -4.97 2.18
N PRO A 55 6.12 -3.71 2.43
CA PRO A 55 6.90 -2.93 1.47
C PRO A 55 8.16 -3.63 0.96
N GLN A 56 8.87 -4.39 1.80
CA GLN A 56 10.05 -5.15 1.36
C GLN A 56 9.77 -6.26 0.34
N ALA A 57 8.50 -6.68 0.17
CA ALA A 57 8.12 -7.65 -0.86
C ALA A 57 7.95 -6.99 -2.24
N VAL A 58 7.97 -5.66 -2.31
CA VAL A 58 7.84 -4.87 -3.53
C VAL A 58 9.15 -4.15 -3.79
N GLN A 59 9.93 -4.64 -4.77
CA GLN A 59 11.33 -4.23 -4.98
C GLN A 59 11.52 -2.71 -5.02
N TYR A 60 10.71 -1.98 -5.81
CA TYR A 60 10.89 -0.54 -5.95
C TYR A 60 10.57 0.21 -4.65
N LEU A 61 9.59 -0.25 -3.85
CA LEU A 61 9.29 0.38 -2.55
C LEU A 61 10.43 0.17 -1.56
N TYR A 62 11.02 -1.03 -1.56
CA TYR A 62 12.19 -1.32 -0.74
C TYR A 62 13.37 -0.42 -1.10
N GLU A 63 13.71 -0.31 -2.39
CA GLU A 63 14.82 0.51 -2.87
C GLU A 63 14.61 2.01 -2.59
N LEU A 64 13.41 2.53 -2.83
CA LEU A 64 13.10 3.94 -2.60
C LEU A 64 13.13 4.32 -1.12
N ALA A 65 12.61 3.44 -0.25
CA ALA A 65 12.68 3.63 1.20
C ALA A 65 14.13 3.57 1.71
N LEU A 66 14.93 2.63 1.20
CA LEU A 66 16.36 2.53 1.54
C LEU A 66 17.16 3.74 1.06
N GLY A 67 16.82 4.28 -0.12
CA GLY A 67 17.43 5.47 -0.70
C GLY A 67 16.95 6.79 -0.10
N GLY A 68 15.99 6.77 0.83
CA GLY A 68 15.45 7.97 1.47
C GLY A 68 14.64 8.87 0.51
N VAL A 69 14.11 8.31 -0.57
CA VAL A 69 13.29 9.05 -1.56
C VAL A 69 11.89 9.34 -1.03
N GLY A 70 11.40 8.50 -0.12
CA GLY A 70 10.17 8.68 0.63
C GLY A 70 10.12 7.70 1.80
N GLU A 71 9.05 7.73 2.59
CA GLU A 71 8.96 6.94 3.81
C GLU A 71 8.24 5.59 3.57
N GLY A 72 8.94 4.50 3.86
CA GLY A 72 8.41 3.13 3.78
C GLY A 72 7.91 2.55 5.10
N ASP A 73 8.27 3.16 6.24
CA ASP A 73 7.79 2.80 7.57
C ASP A 73 6.54 3.61 7.93
N LEU A 74 5.37 2.98 7.78
CA LEU A 74 4.09 3.61 8.09
C LEU A 74 3.93 4.05 9.55
N LYS A 75 4.81 3.64 10.48
CA LYS A 75 4.82 4.21 11.85
C LYS A 75 5.27 5.67 11.91
N LYS A 76 6.03 6.11 10.91
CA LYS A 76 6.52 7.48 10.80
C LYS A 76 5.62 8.36 9.92
N VAL A 77 4.55 7.78 9.40
CA VAL A 77 3.58 8.43 8.52
C VAL A 77 2.31 8.74 9.31
N GLU A 78 1.80 9.96 9.17
CA GLU A 78 0.50 10.33 9.70
C GLU A 78 -0.61 9.78 8.79
N LEU A 79 -1.17 8.61 9.15
CA LEU A 79 -2.31 8.05 8.44
C LEU A 79 -3.61 8.72 8.90
N LYS A 80 -4.43 9.14 7.93
CA LYS A 80 -5.74 9.79 8.16
C LYS A 80 -6.85 9.01 7.45
N GLY A 81 -8.07 9.17 7.94
CA GLY A 81 -9.25 8.48 7.40
C GLY A 81 -9.52 7.18 8.13
N ILE A 82 -9.90 6.13 7.39
CA ILE A 82 -10.14 4.81 7.99
C ILE A 82 -8.82 4.22 8.52
N PRO A 83 -8.85 3.49 9.65
CA PRO A 83 -7.69 2.75 10.13
C PRO A 83 -7.16 1.75 9.09
N LEU A 84 -5.84 1.63 8.98
CA LEU A 84 -5.22 0.77 7.96
C LEU A 84 -5.67 -0.69 8.05
N ASN A 85 -5.80 -1.24 9.25
CA ASN A 85 -6.29 -2.59 9.46
C ASN A 85 -7.72 -2.76 8.94
N GLU A 86 -8.61 -1.79 9.16
CA GLU A 86 -9.98 -1.84 8.64
C GLU A 86 -10.00 -1.75 7.10
N ALA A 87 -9.09 -0.96 6.52
CA ALA A 87 -8.91 -0.89 5.07
C ALA A 87 -8.42 -2.22 4.48
N GLU A 88 -7.43 -2.86 5.13
CA GLU A 88 -6.93 -4.19 4.77
C GLU A 88 -8.04 -5.26 4.88
N GLU A 89 -8.83 -5.24 5.96
CA GLU A 89 -9.99 -6.13 6.13
C GLU A 89 -11.03 -5.95 5.03
N ALA A 90 -11.43 -4.69 4.75
CA ALA A 90 -12.41 -4.37 3.72
C ALA A 90 -11.94 -4.80 2.33
N PHE A 91 -10.67 -4.53 1.99
CA PHE A 91 -10.08 -4.97 0.74
C PHE A 91 -10.01 -6.50 0.65
N GLY A 92 -9.55 -7.17 1.72
CA GLY A 92 -9.48 -8.62 1.80
C GLY A 92 -10.84 -9.29 1.61
N LEU A 93 -11.89 -8.76 2.25
CA LEU A 93 -13.26 -9.21 2.08
C LEU A 93 -13.72 -9.08 0.62
N ALA A 94 -13.48 -7.93 -0.02
CA ALA A 94 -13.84 -7.71 -1.43
C ALA A 94 -13.04 -8.64 -2.38
N ALA A 95 -11.75 -8.84 -2.10
CA ALA A 95 -10.85 -9.60 -2.95
C ALA A 95 -11.03 -11.12 -2.81
N TYR A 96 -11.20 -11.62 -1.59
CA TYR A 96 -11.07 -13.04 -1.27
C TYR A 96 -12.28 -13.63 -0.54
N GLY A 97 -13.22 -12.81 -0.06
CA GLY A 97 -14.38 -13.25 0.72
C GLY A 97 -14.08 -13.51 2.20
N TYR A 98 -12.87 -13.17 2.67
CA TYR A 98 -12.47 -13.23 4.08
C TYR A 98 -11.46 -12.09 4.36
N PRO A 99 -11.39 -11.58 5.61
CA PRO A 99 -10.50 -10.48 5.94
C PRO A 99 -9.04 -10.91 5.85
N VAL A 100 -8.19 -10.04 5.30
CA VAL A 100 -6.74 -10.21 5.26
C VAL A 100 -6.11 -8.97 5.88
N VAL A 101 -5.37 -9.14 6.97
CA VAL A 101 -4.64 -8.06 7.66
C VAL A 101 -3.18 -8.46 7.74
N VAL A 102 -2.29 -7.58 7.31
CA VAL A 102 -0.85 -7.89 7.21
C VAL A 102 -0.22 -7.99 8.59
N ASP A 103 -0.63 -7.11 9.50
CA ASP A 103 -0.15 -7.07 10.88
C ASP A 103 -1.25 -7.47 11.87
N GLN A 104 -1.06 -8.59 12.56
CA GLN A 104 -1.93 -8.96 13.67
C GLN A 104 -1.66 -8.05 14.88
N GLY A 105 -2.52 -7.06 15.10
CA GLY A 105 -2.53 -6.19 16.27
C GLY A 105 -1.83 -4.84 16.06
N ARG A 106 -0.50 -4.82 15.99
CA ARG A 106 0.27 -3.57 15.86
C ARG A 106 1.00 -3.47 14.53
N LEU A 107 0.99 -2.28 13.92
CA LEU A 107 1.84 -1.95 12.78
C LEU A 107 3.27 -2.40 13.06
N LYS A 108 3.86 -3.16 12.15
CA LYS A 108 5.29 -3.52 12.20
C LYS A 108 6.10 -2.42 11.51
N PRO A 109 7.26 -2.03 12.08
CA PRO A 109 8.15 -1.10 11.40
C PRO A 109 8.70 -1.74 10.12
N LEU A 110 9.16 -0.89 9.19
CA LEU A 110 9.91 -1.36 8.03
C LEU A 110 11.18 -2.09 8.51
N GLN A 111 11.41 -3.28 7.96
CA GLN A 111 12.57 -4.11 8.27
C GLN A 111 13.62 -3.92 7.18
N LEU A 112 14.51 -2.94 7.37
CA LEU A 112 15.70 -2.78 6.53
C LEU A 112 16.83 -3.65 7.08
N LYS A 113 17.63 -4.24 6.19
CA LYS A 113 18.85 -4.99 6.55
C LYS A 113 19.99 -4.06 6.90
#